data_AF-A0A4R1AX56-F1
#
_entry.id   AF-A0A4R1AX56-F1
#
_cell.length_a   1.000
_cell.length_b   1.000
_cell.length_c   1.000
_cell.angle_alpha   90.00
_cell.angle_beta   90.00
_cell.angle_gamma   90.00
#
_symmetry.space_group_name_H-M   'P 1'
#
loop_
_entity.id
_entity.type
_entity.pdbx_description
1 polymer ?
#
loop_
_entity_poly.entity_id
_entity_poly.type
_entity_poly.pdbx_seq_one_letter_code
_entity_poly.pdbx_strand_id
1 'polypeptide(L)'
;MEYIFHLEAEEGIALISKAFEKHQEDKAFQLYLSKYPYMTEKTYIPFHEFYNPQKQTEYENKSETEILSEVKVILDSYQGGE
;
A
#
# COMPACT_ATOMS: atom_id res chain seq x y z
N MET A 1 -30.05 1.31 -11.05
CA MET A 1 -29.48 0.50 -12.16
C MET A 1 -29.51 1.29 -13.47
N GLU A 2 -30.61 1.99 -13.81
CA GLU A 2 -30.73 2.80 -15.04
C GLU A 2 -29.66 3.90 -15.20
N TYR A 3 -29.27 4.57 -14.12
CA TYR A 3 -28.30 5.67 -14.17
C TYR A 3 -26.94 5.27 -14.74
N ILE A 4 -26.52 4.02 -14.52
CA ILE A 4 -25.23 3.50 -15.00
C ILE A 4 -25.28 3.20 -16.51
N PHE A 5 -26.45 2.84 -17.06
CA PHE A 5 -26.62 2.53 -18.48
C PHE A 5 -26.79 3.76 -19.37
N HIS A 6 -27.16 4.90 -18.79
CA HIS A 6 -27.30 6.18 -19.49
C HIS A 6 -26.09 7.11 -19.29
N LEU A 7 -25.13 6.68 -18.47
CA LEU A 7 -23.92 7.41 -18.20
C LEU A 7 -23.01 7.32 -19.42
N GLU A 8 -22.47 8.45 -19.85
CA GLU A 8 -21.47 8.43 -20.92
C GLU A 8 -20.29 7.55 -20.48
N ALA A 9 -19.71 6.82 -21.44
CA ALA A 9 -18.66 5.85 -21.15
C ALA A 9 -17.49 6.47 -20.35
N GLU A 10 -17.21 7.75 -20.58
CA GLU A 10 -16.20 8.52 -19.87
C GLU A 10 -16.52 8.71 -18.38
N GLU A 11 -17.76 9.11 -18.06
CA GLU A 11 -18.22 9.24 -16.68
C GLU A 11 -18.27 7.88 -15.96
N GLY A 12 -18.65 6.81 -16.68
CA GLY A 12 -18.61 5.45 -16.14
C GLY A 12 -17.21 5.00 -15.76
N ILE A 13 -16.23 5.26 -16.63
CA ILE A 13 -14.82 4.97 -16.37
C ILE A 13 -14.31 5.78 -15.16
N ALA A 14 -14.67 7.07 -15.07
CA ALA A 14 -14.26 7.92 -13.95
C ALA A 14 -14.80 7.40 -12.60
N LEU A 15 -16.06 6.96 -12.55
CA LEU A 15 -16.64 6.37 -11.35
C LEU A 15 -15.98 5.06 -10.95
N ILE A 16 -15.67 4.19 -11.93
CA ILE A 16 -14.96 2.94 -11.69
C ILE A 16 -13.56 3.22 -11.13
N SER A 17 -12.80 4.12 -11.75
CA SER A 17 -11.47 4.51 -11.28
C SER A 17 -11.51 5.03 -9.84
N LYS A 18 -12.46 5.91 -9.53
CA LYS A 18 -12.66 6.43 -8.17
C LYS A 18 -13.03 5.34 -7.16
N ALA A 19 -13.83 4.36 -7.56
CA ALA A 19 -14.15 3.22 -6.72
C ALA A 19 -12.91 2.37 -6.41
N PHE A 20 -12.02 2.17 -7.40
CA PHE A 20 -10.74 1.49 -7.21
C PHE A 20 -9.80 2.27 -6.28
N GLU A 21 -9.68 3.59 -6.45
CA GLU A 21 -8.89 4.44 -5.56
C GLU A 21 -9.35 4.32 -4.11
N LYS A 22 -10.66 4.41 -3.88
CA LYS A 22 -11.24 4.29 -2.54
C LYS A 22 -10.98 2.91 -1.93
N HIS A 23 -11.11 1.85 -2.73
CA HIS A 23 -10.81 0.50 -2.27
C HIS A 23 -9.33 0.31 -1.88
N GLN A 24 -8.41 0.97 -2.60
CA GLN A 24 -6.99 0.92 -2.26
C GLN A 24 -6.69 1.72 -0.98
N GLU A 25 -7.31 2.88 -0.80
CA GLU A 25 -7.24 3.67 0.42
C GLU A 25 -7.72 2.86 1.63
N ASP A 26 -8.86 2.18 1.52
CA ASP A 26 -9.43 1.35 2.59
C ASP A 26 -8.47 0.21 2.98
N LYS A 27 -7.85 -0.46 1.99
CA LYS A 27 -6.83 -1.48 2.25
C LYS A 27 -5.62 -0.90 2.96
N ALA A 28 -5.12 0.26 2.52
CA ALA A 28 -4.00 0.93 3.15
C ALA A 28 -4.33 1.34 4.59
N PHE A 29 -5.56 1.75 4.85
CA PHE A 29 -6.01 2.08 6.20
C PHE A 29 -6.04 0.87 7.12
N GLN A 30 -6.54 -0.28 6.64
CA GLN A 30 -6.46 -1.53 7.42
C GLN A 30 -5.02 -1.94 7.72
N LEU A 31 -4.12 -1.80 6.73
CA LEU A 31 -2.70 -2.07 6.93
C LEU A 31 -2.09 -1.10 7.96
N TYR A 32 -2.38 0.18 7.86
CA TYR A 32 -1.95 1.21 8.81
C TYR A 32 -2.34 0.86 10.25
N LEU A 33 -3.60 0.50 10.48
CA LEU A 33 -4.09 0.09 11.80
C LEU A 33 -3.37 -1.18 12.31
N SER A 34 -3.14 -2.15 11.43
CA SER A 34 -2.45 -3.39 11.78
C SER A 34 -0.96 -3.19 12.11
N LYS A 35 -0.31 -2.24 11.44
CA LYS A 35 1.12 -1.95 11.60
C LYS A 35 1.41 -1.14 12.86
N TYR A 36 0.47 -0.30 13.29
CA TYR A 36 0.64 0.57 14.44
C TYR A 36 -0.49 0.43 15.48
N PRO A 37 -0.71 -0.77 16.04
CA PRO A 37 -1.83 -1.03 16.95
C PRO A 37 -1.71 -0.32 18.30
N TYR A 38 -0.51 0.11 18.69
CA TYR A 38 -0.21 0.73 19.98
C TYR A 38 0.39 2.14 19.83
N MET A 39 -0.10 2.91 18.85
CA MET A 39 0.31 4.31 18.76
C MET A 39 0.01 5.07 20.04
N THR A 40 0.97 5.90 20.43
CA THR A 40 0.84 6.85 21.52
C THR A 40 0.91 8.26 20.95
N GLU A 41 0.60 9.28 21.76
CA GLU A 41 0.74 10.69 21.34
C GLU A 41 2.15 11.01 20.82
N LYS A 42 3.19 10.36 21.35
CA LYS A 42 4.58 10.56 20.93
C LYS A 42 4.97 9.81 19.65
N THR A 43 4.22 8.77 19.29
CA THR A 43 4.50 7.88 18.15
C THR A 43 3.39 7.89 17.10
N TYR A 44 2.50 8.88 17.20
CA TYR A 44 1.40 9.05 16.26
C TYR A 44 1.93 9.43 14.88
N ILE A 45 1.52 8.66 13.86
CA ILE A 45 1.84 8.94 12.46
C ILE A 45 0.50 9.15 11.76
N PRO A 46 0.17 10.36 11.28
CA PRO A 46 -1.07 10.57 10.56
C PRO A 46 -1.23 9.65 9.34
N PHE A 47 -2.45 9.18 9.07
CA PHE A 47 -2.69 8.26 7.94
C PHE A 47 -2.23 8.82 6.59
N HIS A 48 -2.37 10.13 6.35
CA HIS A 48 -1.93 10.76 5.10
C HIS A 48 -0.40 10.80 4.93
N GLU A 49 0.37 10.70 6.03
CA GLU A 49 1.82 10.55 5.94
C GLU A 49 2.22 9.10 5.63
N PHE A 50 1.41 8.14 6.08
CA PHE A 50 1.58 6.72 5.78
C PHE A 50 1.14 6.37 4.35
N TYR A 51 -0.02 6.87 3.92
CA TYR A 51 -0.61 6.61 2.62
C TYR A 51 -0.30 7.74 1.65
N ASN A 52 0.67 7.50 0.77
CA ASN A 52 0.95 8.39 -0.35
C ASN A 52 0.69 7.64 -1.68
N PRO A 53 -0.47 7.88 -2.34
CA PRO A 53 -0.80 7.21 -3.58
C PRO A 53 0.12 7.56 -4.76
N GLN A 54 0.87 8.67 -4.66
CA GLN A 54 1.85 9.08 -5.68
C GLN A 54 3.21 8.39 -5.50
N LYS A 55 3.47 7.80 -4.33
CA LYS A 55 4.66 6.97 -4.05
C LYS A 55 4.50 5.52 -4.47
N GLN A 56 3.60 5.21 -5.41
CA GLN A 56 3.50 3.86 -5.98
C GLN A 56 4.84 3.49 -6.63
N THR A 57 5.64 2.75 -5.86
CA THR A 57 6.89 2.06 -6.21
C THR A 57 7.60 2.67 -7.40
N GLU A 58 8.54 3.56 -7.12
CA GLU A 58 9.85 3.30 -7.72
C GLU A 58 10.16 1.85 -7.37
N TYR A 59 9.94 0.94 -8.32
CA TYR A 59 10.65 -0.32 -8.29
C TYR A 59 12.10 0.13 -8.26
N GLU A 60 12.71 0.17 -7.07
CA GLU A 60 14.15 0.25 -6.98
C GLU A 60 14.63 -0.83 -7.93
N ASN A 61 15.32 -0.43 -9.00
CA ASN A 61 15.95 -1.35 -9.93
C ASN A 61 17.10 -2.00 -9.16
N LYS A 62 16.76 -2.82 -8.16
CA LYS A 62 17.72 -3.54 -7.35
C LYS A 62 18.39 -4.53 -8.27
N SER A 63 19.70 -4.49 -8.24
CA SER A 63 20.49 -5.50 -8.92
C SER A 63 20.19 -6.89 -8.35
N GLU A 64 20.34 -7.93 -9.17
CA GLU A 64 20.23 -9.33 -8.71
C GLU A 64 21.07 -9.58 -7.46
N THR A 65 22.24 -8.96 -7.37
CA THR A 65 23.15 -9.03 -6.23
C THR A 65 22.60 -8.40 -4.94
N GLU A 66 21.84 -7.31 -5.04
CA GLU A 66 21.18 -6.69 -3.87
C GLU A 66 20.01 -7.52 -3.38
N ILE A 67 19.24 -8.10 -4.30
CA ILE A 67 18.13 -8.99 -3.93
C ILE A 67 18.67 -10.23 -3.21
N LEU A 68 19.75 -10.83 -3.73
CA LEU A 68 20.38 -12.01 -3.13
C LEU A 68 21.00 -11.71 -1.75
N SER A 69 21.55 -10.51 -1.55
CA SER A 69 22.12 -10.13 -0.26
C SER A 69 21.03 -9.91 0.81
N GLU A 70 19.91 -9.29 0.45
CA GLU A 70 18.76 -9.12 1.34
C GLU A 70 18.16 -10.48 1.75
N VAL A 71 17.98 -11.39 0.80
CA VAL A 71 17.48 -12.75 1.07
C VAL A 71 18.40 -13.48 2.04
N LYS A 72 19.73 -13.33 1.88
CA LYS A 72 20.71 -13.96 2.77
C LYS A 72 20.60 -13.42 4.20
N VAL A 73 20.48 -12.10 4.37
CA VAL A 73 20.30 -11.47 5.70
C VAL A 73 19.02 -11.97 6.39
N ILE A 74 17.93 -12.12 5.63
CA ILE A 74 16.69 -12.69 6.18
C ILE A 74 16.91 -14.13 6.61
N LEU A 75 17.50 -14.99 5.78
CA LEU A 75 17.75 -16.39 6.13
C LEU A 75 18.63 -16.54 7.37
N ASP A 76 19.70 -15.75 7.47
CA ASP A 76 20.61 -15.76 8.61
C ASP A 76 19.90 -15.31 9.90
N SER A 77 18.99 -14.33 9.80
CA SER A 77 18.18 -13.87 10.95
C SER A 77 17.18 -14.91 11.48
N TYR A 78 16.75 -15.85 10.63
CA TYR A 78 15.87 -16.96 11.04
C TYR A 78 16.63 -18.17 11.56
N GLN A 79 17.92 -18.33 11.20
CA GLN A 79 18.76 -19.44 11.65
C GLN A 79 19.53 -19.15 12.95
N GLY A 80 19.64 -17.89 13.38
CA GLY A 80 20.32 -17.49 14.61
C GLY A 80 19.46 -17.52 15.89
N GLY A 81 18.25 -18.09 15.83
CA GLY A 81 17.34 -18.23 16.97
C GLY A 81 17.38 -19.62 17.59
N GLU A 82 18.53 -20.03 18.13
CA GLU A 82 18.68 -21.15 19.08
C GLU A 82 19.46 -20.70 20.32
#